data_AF-A0A076NIN9-F1
#
_entry.id   AF-A0A076NIN9-F1
#
_cell.length_a   1.000
_cell.length_b   1.000
_cell.length_c   1.000
_cell.angle_alpha   90.00
_cell.angle_beta   90.00
_cell.angle_gamma   90.00
#
_symmetry.space_group_name_H-M   'P 1'
#
loop_
_entity.id
_entity.type
_entity.pdbx_description
1 polymer ?
#
loop_
_entity_poly.entity_id
_entity_poly.type
_entity_poly.pdbx_seq_one_letter_code
_entity_poly.pdbx_strand_id
1 'polypeptide(L)'
;MTTLACTLTACSGSTTVEGDDVTPAESVTSETSAAKDAGSEASTSESTRSSALPANTAPRDQPAQEVTVAPEQSSGFSPEEEAYLQQLSERGLNIEGVEDQLTATGRTVCADDTVTRDAVAGQLVEQRRTDMDPAALGTLIADTARANLC
;
A
#
# COMPACT_ATOMS: atom_id res chain seq x y z
N MET A 1 -6.40 -49.89 -17.95
CA MET A 1 -6.40 -48.83 -16.93
C MET A 1 -5.04 -48.16 -16.97
N THR A 2 -4.95 -46.98 -17.57
CA THR A 2 -3.69 -46.22 -17.65
C THR A 2 -3.96 -44.87 -17.00
N THR A 3 -3.56 -44.75 -15.74
CA THR A 3 -3.67 -43.55 -14.91
C THR A 3 -2.54 -42.61 -15.29
N LEU A 4 -2.87 -41.49 -15.95
CA LEU A 4 -1.94 -40.41 -16.27
C LEU A 4 -1.94 -39.41 -15.09
N ALA A 5 -0.90 -39.43 -14.26
CA ALA A 5 -0.70 -38.46 -13.20
C ALA A 5 0.15 -37.29 -13.73
N CYS A 6 -0.45 -36.10 -13.87
CA CYS A 6 0.28 -34.86 -14.13
C CYS A 6 0.78 -34.28 -12.80
N THR A 7 2.10 -34.30 -12.60
CA THR A 7 2.77 -33.64 -11.46
C THR A 7 2.89 -32.14 -11.72
N LEU A 8 2.30 -31.32 -10.85
CA LEU A 8 2.46 -29.87 -10.83
C LEU A 8 3.92 -29.52 -10.49
N THR A 9 4.63 -28.91 -11.44
CA THR A 9 5.88 -28.21 -11.19
C THR A 9 5.54 -26.87 -10.54
N ALA A 10 5.80 -26.77 -9.24
CA ALA A 10 5.83 -25.49 -8.55
C ALA A 10 7.05 -24.71 -9.05
N CYS A 11 6.82 -23.47 -9.53
CA CYS A 11 7.85 -22.46 -9.66
C CYS A 11 8.40 -22.15 -8.27
N SER A 12 9.47 -22.83 -7.87
CA SER A 12 10.28 -22.45 -6.73
C SER A 12 10.92 -21.09 -7.02
N GLY A 13 10.42 -20.07 -6.31
CA GLY A 13 11.00 -18.74 -6.29
C GLY A 13 12.45 -18.78 -5.81
N SER A 14 13.34 -18.28 -6.66
CA SER A 14 14.72 -17.96 -6.29
C SER A 14 14.89 -16.45 -6.42
N THR A 15 14.58 -15.76 -5.33
CA THR A 15 15.08 -14.41 -5.06
C THR A 15 15.68 -14.44 -3.67
N THR A 16 16.88 -15.01 -3.55
CA THR A 16 17.71 -14.75 -2.37
C THR A 16 18.55 -13.52 -2.70
N VAL A 17 18.42 -12.51 -1.84
CA VAL A 17 19.29 -11.33 -1.84
C VAL A 17 20.62 -11.80 -1.28
N GLU A 18 21.68 -11.69 -2.08
CA GLU A 18 23.06 -11.95 -1.66
C GLU A 18 23.44 -10.89 -0.62
N GLY A 19 23.46 -11.28 0.65
CA GLY A 19 23.89 -10.47 1.77
C GLY A 19 25.06 -11.15 2.46
N ASP A 20 26.23 -10.53 2.31
CA ASP A 20 27.51 -10.69 2.98
C ASP A 20 27.80 -11.93 3.85
N ASP A 21 28.95 -12.52 3.53
CA ASP A 21 29.72 -13.50 4.30
C ASP A 21 29.81 -13.12 5.80
N VAL A 22 29.08 -13.84 6.66
CA VAL A 22 29.42 -13.95 8.08
C VAL A 22 29.36 -15.41 8.49
N THR A 23 30.54 -15.88 8.91
CA THR A 23 30.87 -17.23 9.35
C THR A 23 30.10 -17.63 10.62
N PRO A 24 29.80 -18.94 10.82
CA PRO A 24 28.84 -19.43 11.80
C PRO A 24 29.48 -19.68 13.18
N ALA A 25 28.71 -19.49 14.24
CA ALA A 25 29.01 -20.08 15.55
C ALA A 25 27.71 -20.44 16.30
N GLU A 26 27.38 -21.73 16.23
CA GLU A 26 27.01 -22.61 17.35
C GLU A 26 26.03 -22.08 18.41
N SER A 27 24.80 -22.60 18.32
CA SER A 27 23.94 -23.10 19.40
C SER A 27 24.44 -22.97 20.85
N VAL A 28 23.64 -22.37 21.73
CA VAL A 28 23.20 -23.04 22.98
C VAL A 28 21.90 -22.42 23.52
N THR A 29 20.88 -23.24 23.69
CA THR A 29 19.76 -23.02 24.61
C THR A 29 20.22 -23.21 26.06
N SER A 30 19.74 -22.37 26.99
CA SER A 30 18.95 -22.79 28.17
C SER A 30 18.91 -21.73 29.27
N GLU A 31 17.67 -21.35 29.60
CA GLU A 31 17.04 -21.22 30.92
C GLU A 31 17.70 -20.50 32.12
N THR A 32 16.81 -19.76 32.81
CA THR A 32 16.61 -19.72 34.27
C THR A 32 17.23 -18.58 35.10
N SER A 33 16.31 -17.72 35.52
CA SER A 33 16.01 -17.26 36.89
C SER A 33 16.85 -16.21 37.63
N ALA A 34 16.04 -15.33 38.23
CA ALA A 34 16.13 -14.79 39.60
C ALA A 34 17.04 -13.58 39.88
N ALA A 35 16.34 -12.44 39.98
CA ALA A 35 16.13 -11.65 41.20
C ALA A 35 17.27 -10.81 41.82
N LYS A 36 16.83 -9.60 42.23
CA LYS A 36 17.32 -8.76 43.34
C LYS A 36 18.70 -8.12 43.11
N ASP A 37 19.05 -6.94 43.62
CA ASP A 37 18.50 -6.06 44.65
C ASP A 37 19.09 -4.64 44.45
N ALA A 38 18.45 -3.68 45.11
CA ALA A 38 18.86 -2.34 45.52
C ALA A 38 20.22 -1.75 45.08
N GLY A 39 20.16 -0.47 44.69
CA GLY A 39 21.32 0.42 44.63
C GLY A 39 20.89 1.87 44.45
N SER A 40 20.39 2.46 45.54
CA SER A 40 20.15 3.90 45.69
C SER A 40 21.49 4.63 45.56
N GLU A 41 21.57 5.72 44.79
CA GLU A 41 22.40 6.87 45.18
C GLU A 41 21.84 8.14 44.57
N ALA A 42 21.50 9.07 45.46
CA ALA A 42 21.16 10.43 45.14
C ALA A 42 22.45 11.20 44.83
N SER A 43 22.42 12.08 43.84
CA SER A 43 23.41 13.15 43.74
C SER A 43 22.73 14.43 43.27
N THR A 44 22.36 15.21 44.29
CA THR A 44 22.19 16.65 44.25
C THR A 44 23.45 17.31 43.68
N SER A 45 23.29 18.26 42.76
CA SER A 45 24.23 19.39 42.63
C SER A 45 23.57 20.58 41.92
N GLU A 46 23.13 21.48 42.79
CA GLU A 46 23.33 22.92 42.80
C GLU A 46 23.43 23.75 41.51
N SER A 47 22.72 24.87 41.60
CA SER A 47 22.56 25.98 40.66
C SER A 47 23.88 26.72 40.38
N THR A 48 24.18 26.97 39.11
CA THR A 48 25.06 28.07 38.69
C THR A 48 24.31 28.99 37.74
N ARG A 49 24.08 30.23 38.19
CA ARG A 49 23.62 31.35 37.35
C ARG A 49 24.84 31.96 36.68
N SER A 50 24.87 32.03 35.35
CA SER A 50 25.62 33.07 34.63
C SER A 50 25.18 33.21 33.17
N SER A 51 24.95 34.47 32.82
CA SER A 51 24.85 35.11 31.49
C SER A 51 23.83 34.57 30.47
N ALA A 52 22.73 35.32 30.36
CA ALA A 52 21.78 35.24 29.26
C ALA A 52 22.43 35.66 27.93
N LEU A 53 22.70 34.67 27.07
CA LEU A 53 22.72 34.85 25.62
C LEU A 53 21.25 34.84 25.14
N PRO A 54 20.86 35.54 24.05
CA PRO A 54 19.51 35.39 23.51
C PRO A 54 19.33 33.92 23.13
N ALA A 55 18.52 33.22 23.92
CA ALA A 55 18.23 31.82 23.70
C ALA A 55 17.59 31.70 22.31
N ASN A 56 18.27 31.01 21.40
CA ASN A 56 17.63 30.45 20.23
C ASN A 56 16.44 29.66 20.75
N THR A 57 15.24 30.19 20.54
CA THR A 57 14.01 29.61 21.11
C THR A 57 13.76 28.35 20.31
N ALA A 58 14.21 27.21 20.85
CA ALA A 58 13.87 25.91 20.29
C ALA A 58 12.34 25.81 20.19
N PRO A 59 11.80 25.21 19.11
CA PRO A 59 10.37 24.96 19.00
C PRO A 59 9.85 24.32 20.28
N ARG A 60 8.91 25.00 20.96
CA ARG A 60 8.29 24.46 22.17
C ARG A 60 7.26 23.43 21.77
N ASP A 61 7.38 22.24 22.35
CA ASP A 61 6.39 21.19 22.23
C ASP A 61 5.08 21.70 22.86
N GLN A 62 4.02 21.77 22.06
CA GLN A 62 2.69 22.25 22.47
C GLN A 62 1.75 21.05 22.56
N PRO A 63 0.83 21.02 23.54
CA PRO A 63 -0.17 19.96 23.61
C PRO A 63 -1.03 19.94 22.35
N ALA A 64 -1.41 18.74 21.89
CA ALA A 64 -2.29 18.57 20.73
C ALA A 64 -3.63 19.29 20.98
N GLN A 65 -4.15 19.96 19.95
CA GLN A 65 -5.44 20.65 20.00
C GLN A 65 -6.56 19.80 19.40
N GLU A 66 -7.77 19.98 19.91
CA GLU A 66 -8.97 19.31 19.38
C GLU A 66 -9.32 19.86 18.00
N VAL A 67 -9.45 18.96 17.02
CA VAL A 67 -9.91 19.27 15.68
C VAL A 67 -11.40 18.92 15.61
N THR A 68 -12.25 19.92 15.45
CA THR A 68 -13.72 19.76 15.44
C THR A 68 -14.31 19.45 14.07
N VAL A 69 -13.53 19.61 13.00
CA VAL A 69 -13.98 19.42 11.61
C VAL A 69 -12.92 18.64 10.84
N ALA A 70 -13.32 17.49 10.29
CA ALA A 70 -12.47 16.78 9.35
C ALA A 70 -12.37 17.61 8.06
N PRO A 71 -11.17 17.77 7.47
CA PRO A 71 -11.04 18.47 6.20
C PRO A 71 -11.85 17.75 5.13
N GLU A 72 -12.59 18.51 4.32
CA GLU A 72 -13.32 17.96 3.19
C GLU A 72 -12.33 17.32 2.21
N GLN A 73 -12.50 16.03 1.96
CA GLN A 73 -11.70 15.31 0.98
C GLN A 73 -12.38 15.50 -0.38
N SER A 74 -11.80 16.35 -1.23
CA SER A 74 -12.13 16.32 -2.66
C SER A 74 -11.79 14.94 -3.20
N SER A 75 -12.52 14.49 -4.22
CA SER A 75 -12.02 13.41 -5.08
C SER A 75 -10.61 13.79 -5.55
N GLY A 76 -9.69 12.82 -5.54
CA GLY A 76 -8.34 13.00 -6.09
C GLY A 76 -8.31 12.96 -7.62
N PHE A 77 -9.48 12.96 -8.26
CA PHE A 77 -9.69 12.69 -9.67
C PHE A 77 -10.11 13.95 -10.42
N SER A 78 -9.71 14.09 -11.69
CA SER A 78 -10.24 15.12 -12.57
C SER A 78 -11.72 14.86 -12.92
N PRO A 79 -12.49 15.87 -13.38
CA PRO A 79 -13.87 15.66 -13.79
C PRO A 79 -14.04 14.57 -14.87
N GLU A 80 -13.05 14.44 -15.77
CA GLU A 80 -13.02 13.41 -16.80
C GLU A 80 -12.80 12.01 -16.21
N GLU A 81 -11.91 11.89 -15.22
CA GLU A 81 -11.65 10.65 -14.49
C GLU A 81 -12.88 10.24 -13.66
N GLU A 82 -13.55 11.18 -13.02
CA GLU A 82 -14.82 10.94 -12.32
C GLU A 82 -15.91 10.43 -13.28
N ALA A 83 -16.07 11.07 -14.44
CA ALA A 83 -17.05 10.64 -15.45
C ALA A 83 -16.76 9.22 -15.97
N TYR A 84 -15.48 8.89 -16.16
CA TYR A 84 -15.04 7.55 -16.51
C TYR A 84 -15.39 6.52 -15.42
N LEU A 85 -15.00 6.79 -14.17
CA LEU A 85 -15.24 5.90 -13.03
C LEU A 85 -16.73 5.71 -12.75
N GLN A 86 -17.51 6.80 -12.84
CA GLN A 86 -18.95 6.78 -12.68
C GLN A 86 -19.61 5.88 -13.74
N GLN A 87 -19.24 6.02 -15.01
CA GLN A 87 -19.80 5.17 -16.08
C GLN A 87 -19.46 3.69 -15.88
N LEU A 88 -18.26 3.36 -15.40
CA LEU A 88 -17.94 1.97 -15.06
C LEU A 88 -18.82 1.46 -13.91
N SER A 89 -19.00 2.26 -12.86
CA SER A 89 -19.86 1.94 -11.72
C SER A 89 -21.32 1.73 -12.11
N GLU A 90 -21.89 2.63 -12.91
CA GLU A 90 -23.26 2.56 -13.41
C GLU A 90 -23.52 1.29 -14.25
N ARG A 91 -22.46 0.73 -14.84
CA ARG A 91 -22.53 -0.49 -15.63
C ARG A 91 -22.28 -1.75 -14.80
N GLY A 92 -22.19 -1.64 -13.48
CA GLY A 92 -22.12 -2.78 -12.57
C GLY A 92 -20.70 -3.26 -12.27
N LEU A 93 -19.70 -2.37 -12.39
CA LEU A 93 -18.37 -2.61 -11.85
C LEU A 93 -18.26 -1.99 -10.45
N ASN A 94 -17.89 -2.79 -9.45
CA ASN A 94 -17.50 -2.28 -8.13
C ASN A 94 -16.08 -1.70 -8.19
N ILE A 95 -16.02 -0.37 -8.27
CA ILE A 95 -14.77 0.39 -8.38
C ILE A 95 -14.08 0.68 -7.03
N GLU A 96 -14.74 0.37 -5.90
CA GLU A 96 -14.26 0.78 -4.57
C GLU A 96 -12.87 0.20 -4.26
N GLY A 97 -11.90 1.08 -4.05
CA GLY A 97 -10.51 0.74 -3.75
C GLY A 97 -9.66 0.30 -4.95
N VAL A 98 -10.18 0.45 -6.18
CA VAL A 98 -9.44 0.17 -7.44
C VAL A 98 -9.55 1.32 -8.45
N GLU A 99 -10.00 2.50 -8.02
CA GLU A 99 -10.23 3.68 -8.86
C GLU A 99 -8.95 4.15 -9.55
N ASP A 100 -7.83 4.19 -8.81
CA ASP A 100 -6.51 4.54 -9.35
C ASP A 100 -6.05 3.53 -10.40
N GLN A 101 -6.24 2.24 -10.14
CA GLN A 101 -5.89 1.17 -11.08
C GLN A 101 -6.72 1.29 -12.35
N LEU A 102 -8.03 1.51 -12.22
CA LEU A 102 -8.95 1.66 -13.36
C LEU A 102 -8.61 2.89 -14.18
N THR A 103 -8.29 4.01 -13.54
CA THR A 103 -7.93 5.26 -14.21
C THR A 103 -6.59 5.13 -14.94
N ALA A 104 -5.59 4.54 -14.30
CA ALA A 104 -4.30 4.23 -14.94
C ALA A 104 -4.46 3.27 -16.13
N THR A 105 -5.29 2.25 -15.98
CA THR A 105 -5.61 1.29 -17.05
C THR A 105 -6.34 1.96 -18.20
N GLY A 106 -7.32 2.82 -17.92
CA GLY A 106 -8.04 3.59 -18.93
C GLY A 106 -7.10 4.47 -19.75
N ARG A 107 -6.10 5.09 -19.12
CA ARG A 107 -5.08 5.89 -19.80
C ARG A 107 -4.21 5.08 -20.78
N THR A 108 -3.95 3.79 -20.54
CA THR A 108 -3.19 2.96 -21.49
C THR A 108 -3.97 2.71 -22.78
N VAL A 109 -5.31 2.72 -22.71
CA VAL A 109 -6.18 2.57 -23.90
C VAL A 109 -5.98 3.70 -24.89
N CYS A 110 -5.68 4.92 -24.43
CA CYS A 110 -5.42 6.07 -25.32
C CYS A 110 -4.16 5.89 -26.17
N ALA A 111 -3.24 5.00 -25.77
CA ALA A 111 -2.07 4.59 -26.54
C ALA A 111 -2.30 3.26 -27.31
N ASP A 112 -3.55 2.82 -27.43
CA ASP A 112 -3.96 1.53 -28.00
C ASP A 112 -3.32 0.29 -27.31
N ASP A 113 -2.80 0.45 -26.08
CA ASP A 113 -2.35 -0.68 -25.27
C ASP A 113 -3.53 -1.34 -24.55
N THR A 114 -3.93 -2.49 -25.08
CA THR A 114 -5.03 -3.32 -24.56
C THR A 114 -4.57 -4.47 -23.68
N VAL A 115 -3.26 -4.74 -23.58
CA VAL A 115 -2.73 -5.87 -22.80
C VAL A 115 -2.97 -5.64 -21.31
N THR A 116 -2.63 -4.45 -20.83
CA THR A 116 -2.85 -4.05 -19.42
C THR A 116 -4.34 -4.07 -19.10
N ARG A 117 -5.17 -3.53 -20.00
CA ARG A 117 -6.62 -3.54 -19.89
C ARG A 117 -7.19 -4.95 -19.73
N ASP A 118 -6.75 -5.91 -20.55
CA ASP A 118 -7.26 -7.27 -20.51
C ASP A 118 -6.83 -8.02 -19.24
N ALA A 119 -5.60 -7.81 -18.81
CA ALA A 119 -5.11 -8.36 -17.54
C ALA A 119 -5.93 -7.83 -16.35
N VAL A 120 -6.19 -6.52 -16.30
CA VAL A 120 -6.98 -5.89 -15.24
C VAL A 120 -8.44 -6.33 -15.32
N ALA A 121 -9.04 -6.43 -16.50
CA ALA A 121 -10.41 -6.93 -16.66
C ALA A 121 -10.54 -8.37 -16.13
N GLY A 122 -9.61 -9.26 -16.49
CA GLY A 122 -9.59 -10.62 -15.95
C GLY A 122 -9.48 -10.64 -14.42
N GLN A 123 -8.58 -9.83 -13.86
CA GLN A 123 -8.42 -9.70 -12.40
C GLN A 123 -9.73 -9.28 -11.71
N LEU A 124 -10.41 -8.27 -12.24
CA LEU A 124 -11.61 -7.70 -11.62
C LEU A 124 -12.79 -8.70 -11.64
N VAL A 125 -12.92 -9.50 -12.69
CA VAL A 125 -13.92 -10.56 -12.79
C VAL A 125 -13.64 -11.67 -11.77
N GLU A 126 -12.40 -12.14 -11.66
CA GLU A 126 -12.02 -13.16 -10.66
C GLU A 126 -12.22 -12.69 -9.22
N GLN A 127 -12.05 -11.38 -8.98
CA GLN A 127 -12.35 -10.74 -7.69
C GLN A 127 -13.85 -10.51 -7.45
N ARG A 128 -14.72 -10.93 -8.38
CA ARG A 128 -16.18 -10.73 -8.32
C ARG A 128 -16.58 -9.27 -8.14
N ARG A 129 -15.82 -8.36 -8.76
CA ARG A 129 -16.16 -6.93 -8.80
C ARG A 129 -17.21 -6.62 -9.86
N THR A 130 -17.52 -7.56 -10.75
CA THR A 130 -18.62 -7.48 -11.71
C THR A 130 -19.09 -8.89 -12.10
N ASP A 131 -20.29 -8.98 -12.68
CA ASP A 131 -20.84 -10.21 -13.26
C ASP A 131 -20.55 -10.36 -14.77
N MET A 132 -19.88 -9.38 -15.38
CA MET A 132 -19.46 -9.45 -16.78
C MET A 132 -18.37 -10.50 -16.99
N ASP A 133 -18.27 -11.04 -18.20
CA ASP A 133 -17.07 -11.78 -18.59
C ASP A 133 -15.87 -10.83 -18.85
N PRO A 134 -14.63 -11.34 -18.82
CA PRO A 134 -13.43 -10.49 -18.97
C PRO A 134 -13.36 -9.71 -20.28
N ALA A 135 -13.87 -10.26 -21.39
CA ALA A 135 -13.81 -9.60 -22.70
C ALA A 135 -14.85 -8.48 -22.79
N ALA A 136 -16.05 -8.70 -22.24
CA ALA A 136 -17.07 -7.68 -22.11
C ALA A 136 -16.60 -6.53 -21.21
N LEU A 137 -16.00 -6.85 -20.06
CA LEU A 137 -15.43 -5.84 -19.16
C LEU A 137 -14.27 -5.07 -19.81
N GLY A 138 -13.36 -5.76 -20.51
CA GLY A 138 -12.28 -5.12 -21.25
C GLY A 138 -12.82 -4.16 -22.33
N THR A 139 -13.87 -4.56 -23.04
CA THR A 139 -14.53 -3.67 -24.01
C THR A 139 -15.14 -2.45 -23.34
N LEU A 140 -15.85 -2.63 -22.22
CA LEU A 140 -16.43 -1.54 -21.44
C LEU A 140 -15.34 -0.55 -20.98
N ILE A 141 -14.24 -1.04 -20.40
CA ILE A 141 -13.12 -0.21 -19.96
C ILE A 141 -12.58 0.60 -21.13
N ALA A 142 -12.37 -0.03 -22.29
CA ALA A 142 -11.83 0.65 -23.46
C ALA A 142 -12.77 1.73 -24.01
N ASP A 143 -14.06 1.42 -24.16
CA ASP A 143 -15.03 2.34 -24.72
C ASP A 143 -15.25 3.55 -23.80
N THR A 144 -15.34 3.30 -22.49
CA THR A 144 -15.50 4.36 -21.50
C THR A 144 -14.25 5.23 -21.40
N ALA A 145 -13.06 4.63 -21.49
CA ALA A 145 -11.79 5.37 -21.52
C ALA A 145 -11.70 6.28 -22.76
N ARG A 146 -12.02 5.77 -23.95
CA ARG A 146 -12.02 6.59 -25.18
C ARG A 146 -13.01 7.74 -25.15
N ALA A 147 -14.15 7.56 -24.47
CA ALA A 147 -15.17 8.59 -24.38
C ALA A 147 -14.81 9.74 -23.43
N ASN A 148 -14.02 9.47 -22.39
CA ASN A 148 -13.79 10.42 -21.30
C ASN A 148 -12.33 10.85 -21.14
N LEU A 149 -11.35 9.99 -21.46
CA LEU A 149 -9.94 10.19 -21.06
C LEU A 149 -8.96 10.53 -22.20
N CYS A 150 -9.32 10.37 -23.48
CA CYS A 150 -8.36 10.33 -24.61
C CYS A 150 -8.26 11.60 -25.50
#